data_AF-F4PVI4-F1
#
_entry.id   AF-F4PVI4-F1
#
_cell.length_a   1.000
_cell.length_b   1.000
_cell.length_c   1.000
_cell.angle_alpha   90.00
_cell.angle_beta   90.00
_cell.angle_gamma   90.00
#
_symmetry.space_group_name_H-M   'P 1'
#
loop_
_entity.id
_entity.type
_entity.pdbx_description
1 polymer ?
#
loop_
_entity_poly.entity_id
_entity_poly.type
_entity_poly.pdbx_seq_one_letter_code
_entity_poly.pdbx_strand_id
1 'polypeptide(L)'
;MVRKTTAKRTQAPIPPPSPQQQVEEPSHIEDHENDEMEQDGDGTIVVTSLQSKFDHILHKNADQNAKENQQNNKENILRNLLHALNGGSSSQSSSSSSSSLSYNPSLSSNTDYKKKYLETKEKLNQIKKMRFTDTENLFEDFKIAAEKRDTDSKKYITQLKLQVDVLQGKNKLLGEAFQQKFNCDYEEYQTKITKDKEMEANFKIEQVKEVWGAKVVELDKVIEETKKERDGLIERVKQLEGQVKEVKQHEADVLSEANKQYSVLAGEMEKQRSEFELVAHSNTSEAQNRLVESQNIIAKLQEDNGLLSQRIQESIRENHDRENGFEVLKRKLVDDWLASEKLKEQEFERKVGEMKATYEKQVSHMFEESKRKYQEEFELVERKAKSIGDDLIDRKNAEISDIEKKLNDQLDEVEEKRIKENQEAIKTQKILNDKLQKLKSENDNFSKKVHSDSKEIDLYRVLTCIEASHIKDSKFEISLKHPNPKYSDRSIIGELVLKSEEEVSFTPIQYNGIPKVDEALSTIIDFHPYASSAFSIKLIETLFQGTDE
;
A
#
# COMPACT_ATOMS: atom_id res chain seq x y z
N MET A 1 -11.53 47.73 -79.02
CA MET A 1 -12.12 48.51 -77.91
C MET A 1 -12.15 47.63 -76.68
N VAL A 2 -11.21 47.82 -75.75
CA VAL A 2 -11.16 47.06 -74.48
C VAL A 2 -11.10 48.10 -73.35
N ARG A 3 -12.11 48.08 -72.48
CA ARG A 3 -12.34 49.07 -71.41
C ARG A 3 -11.32 48.87 -70.28
N LYS A 4 -10.60 49.94 -69.92
CA LYS A 4 -9.80 50.05 -68.69
C LYS A 4 -10.72 50.36 -67.50
N THR A 5 -10.65 49.56 -66.44
CA THR A 5 -11.21 49.87 -65.12
C THR A 5 -10.08 50.12 -64.14
N THR A 6 -10.04 51.33 -63.59
CA THR A 6 -9.12 51.78 -62.53
C THR A 6 -9.74 51.53 -61.16
N ALA A 7 -9.07 50.75 -60.31
CA ALA A 7 -9.43 50.59 -58.90
C ALA A 7 -8.66 51.63 -58.06
N LYS A 8 -9.40 52.44 -57.28
CA LYS A 8 -8.86 53.38 -56.29
C LYS A 8 -8.36 52.61 -55.06
N ARG A 9 -7.11 52.86 -54.68
CA ARG A 9 -6.48 52.39 -53.43
C ARG A 9 -6.72 53.44 -52.34
N THR A 10 -7.53 53.12 -51.35
CA THR A 10 -7.75 53.97 -50.16
C THR A 10 -6.68 53.62 -49.12
N GLN A 11 -5.83 54.57 -48.75
CA GLN A 11 -4.90 54.47 -47.63
C GLN A 11 -5.66 54.69 -46.32
N ALA A 12 -5.41 53.84 -45.32
CA ALA A 12 -5.88 54.05 -43.95
C ALA A 12 -4.98 55.09 -43.23
N PRO A 13 -5.55 55.95 -42.37
CA PRO A 13 -4.80 56.98 -41.66
C PRO A 13 -3.97 56.40 -40.49
N ILE A 14 -2.78 56.97 -40.31
CA ILE A 14 -1.82 56.71 -39.24
C ILE A 14 -2.38 57.26 -37.91
N PRO A 15 -2.33 56.53 -36.79
CA PRO A 15 -2.78 57.04 -35.49
C PRO A 15 -1.78 58.04 -34.87
N PRO A 16 -2.26 59.04 -34.09
CA PRO A 16 -1.41 60.06 -33.46
C PRO A 16 -0.62 59.49 -32.26
N PRO A 17 0.52 60.11 -31.90
CA PRO A 17 1.34 59.68 -30.77
C PRO A 17 0.72 60.07 -29.42
N SER A 18 0.81 59.18 -28.44
CA SER A 18 0.36 59.40 -27.06
C SER A 18 1.30 60.34 -26.28
N PRO A 19 0.80 61.16 -25.33
CA PRO A 19 1.61 62.04 -24.50
C PRO A 19 2.41 61.27 -23.44
N GLN A 20 3.68 61.67 -23.28
CA GLN A 20 4.60 61.20 -22.23
C GLN A 20 4.22 61.79 -20.88
N GLN A 21 3.97 60.94 -19.88
CA GLN A 21 3.90 61.32 -18.47
C GLN A 21 5.32 61.57 -17.95
N GLN A 22 5.54 62.75 -17.37
CA GLN A 22 6.70 63.05 -16.53
C GLN A 22 6.58 62.20 -15.26
N VAL A 23 7.64 61.44 -14.95
CA VAL A 23 7.79 60.72 -13.69
C VAL A 23 8.68 61.58 -12.79
N GLU A 24 8.14 61.99 -11.65
CA GLU A 24 8.89 62.59 -10.54
C GLU A 24 9.76 61.53 -9.83
N GLU A 25 11.01 61.89 -9.55
CA GLU A 25 11.89 61.15 -8.64
C GLU A 25 11.43 61.30 -7.19
N PRO A 26 11.54 60.24 -6.36
CA PRO A 26 11.77 60.41 -4.94
C PRO A 26 13.19 59.97 -4.56
N SER A 27 13.97 60.95 -4.13
CA SER A 27 15.16 60.77 -3.30
C SER A 27 14.76 60.32 -1.88
N HIS A 28 15.18 59.13 -1.45
CA HIS A 28 15.68 58.95 -0.08
C HIS A 28 16.55 57.68 0.03
N ILE A 29 17.82 57.92 0.35
CA ILE A 29 18.79 56.96 0.87
C ILE A 29 18.54 56.83 2.38
N GLU A 30 18.55 55.61 2.89
CA GLU A 30 19.16 55.27 4.18
C GLU A 30 19.62 53.81 4.18
N ASP A 31 20.73 53.60 4.88
CA ASP A 31 21.69 52.52 4.74
C ASP A 31 21.23 51.18 5.35
N HIS A 32 21.75 50.07 4.81
CA HIS A 32 22.43 49.07 5.63
C HIS A 32 23.15 48.01 4.77
N GLU A 33 24.49 48.08 4.85
CA GLU A 33 25.48 47.00 4.92
C GLU A 33 25.69 46.05 3.73
N ASN A 34 26.81 46.33 3.03
CA ASN A 34 27.93 45.42 2.74
C ASN A 34 27.66 43.91 2.77
N ASP A 35 27.83 43.26 1.62
CA ASP A 35 28.68 42.07 1.55
C ASP A 35 29.41 42.03 0.21
N GLU A 36 30.71 41.75 0.32
CA GLU A 36 31.73 41.88 -0.70
C GLU A 36 31.53 40.92 -1.89
N MET A 37 31.77 41.42 -3.10
CA MET A 37 32.01 40.58 -4.27
C MET A 37 33.47 40.09 -4.25
N GLU A 38 33.69 38.78 -4.09
CA GLU A 38 34.86 38.13 -4.66
C GLU A 38 34.55 37.72 -6.11
N GLN A 39 35.25 38.36 -7.04
CA GLN A 39 35.40 37.89 -8.41
C GLN A 39 36.52 36.85 -8.44
N ASP A 40 36.19 35.61 -8.80
CA ASP A 40 37.13 34.73 -9.48
C ASP A 40 36.53 34.30 -10.81
N GLY A 41 37.28 34.58 -11.87
CA GLY A 41 36.92 34.26 -13.24
C GLY A 41 37.20 32.80 -13.55
N ASP A 42 36.15 31.98 -13.55
CA ASP A 42 35.95 30.97 -14.58
C ASP A 42 34.47 30.59 -14.63
N GLY A 43 33.94 30.35 -15.83
CA GLY A 43 32.50 30.23 -16.10
C GLY A 43 31.85 28.95 -15.58
N THR A 44 31.64 28.85 -14.26
CA THR A 44 30.80 27.83 -13.63
C THR A 44 29.94 28.47 -12.53
N ILE A 45 28.62 28.59 -12.77
CA ILE A 45 27.67 29.02 -11.73
C ILE A 45 27.58 27.91 -10.68
N VAL A 46 28.21 28.14 -9.53
CA VAL A 46 28.27 27.19 -8.42
C VAL A 46 26.90 27.12 -7.73
N VAL A 47 26.29 25.94 -7.79
CA VAL A 47 25.10 25.53 -7.03
C VAL A 47 25.50 25.27 -5.57
N THR A 48 25.92 26.29 -4.82
CA THR A 48 26.22 26.20 -3.38
C THR A 48 25.24 27.00 -2.50
N SER A 49 24.41 27.84 -3.11
CA SER A 49 23.40 28.65 -2.40
C SER A 49 22.18 27.85 -1.90
N LEU A 50 21.85 26.72 -2.55
CA LEU A 50 20.70 25.89 -2.16
C LEU A 50 21.04 24.82 -1.12
N GLN A 51 22.28 24.29 -1.14
CA GLN A 51 22.75 23.31 -0.15
C GLN A 51 22.86 23.94 1.25
N SER A 52 23.45 25.14 1.33
CA SER A 52 23.59 25.90 2.58
C SER A 52 22.22 26.32 3.16
N LYS A 53 21.24 26.64 2.30
CA LYS A 53 19.86 26.93 2.73
C LYS A 53 19.12 25.69 3.22
N PHE A 54 19.39 24.51 2.66
CA PHE A 54 18.79 23.26 3.13
C PHE A 54 19.38 22.81 4.48
N ASP A 55 20.70 22.92 4.66
CA ASP A 55 21.36 22.59 5.92
C ASP A 55 20.95 23.55 7.05
N HIS A 56 20.71 24.84 6.74
CA HIS A 56 20.22 25.81 7.72
C HIS A 56 18.76 25.56 8.15
N ILE A 57 17.93 24.98 7.28
CA ILE A 57 16.54 24.59 7.61
C ILE A 57 16.51 23.27 8.40
N LEU A 58 17.39 22.32 8.10
CA LEU A 58 17.50 21.04 8.82
C LEU A 58 18.07 21.23 10.24
N HIS A 59 19.05 22.12 10.43
CA HIS A 59 19.61 22.38 11.75
C HIS A 59 18.73 23.28 12.64
N LYS A 60 17.97 24.24 12.09
CA LYS A 60 17.02 25.05 12.90
C LYS A 60 15.87 24.22 13.49
N ASN A 61 15.39 23.21 12.77
CA ASN A 61 14.28 22.36 13.23
C ASN A 61 14.72 21.30 14.26
N ALA A 62 15.99 20.91 14.27
CA ALA A 62 16.54 20.00 15.28
C ALA A 62 16.81 20.71 16.63
N ASP A 63 17.29 21.96 16.60
CA ASP A 63 17.61 22.72 17.82
C ASP A 63 16.41 23.41 18.48
N GLN A 64 15.34 23.73 17.74
CA GLN A 64 14.11 24.29 18.32
C GLN A 64 13.26 23.24 19.06
N ASN A 65 13.19 22.00 18.54
CA ASN A 65 12.42 20.92 19.19
C ASN A 65 13.06 20.37 20.47
N ALA A 66 14.38 20.51 20.64
CA ALA A 66 15.07 20.07 21.86
C ALA A 66 14.98 21.08 23.02
N LYS A 67 14.76 22.38 22.74
CA LYS A 67 14.67 23.43 23.78
C LYS A 67 13.25 23.68 24.28
N GLU A 68 12.21 23.50 23.46
CA GLU A 68 10.82 23.70 23.91
C GLU A 68 10.30 22.62 24.87
N ASN A 69 10.86 21.41 24.83
CA ASN A 69 10.40 20.29 25.67
C ASN A 69 11.06 20.20 27.06
N GLN A 70 12.17 20.92 27.31
CA GLN A 70 12.81 20.98 28.63
C GLN A 70 12.38 22.19 29.49
N GLN A 71 11.86 23.25 28.87
CA GLN A 71 11.47 24.47 29.60
C GLN A 71 10.03 24.40 30.13
N ASN A 72 9.11 23.78 29.38
CA ASN A 72 7.70 23.62 29.78
C ASN A 72 7.46 22.65 30.96
N ASN A 73 8.41 21.74 31.24
CA ASN A 73 8.26 20.80 32.37
C ASN A 73 8.82 21.33 33.70
N LYS A 74 9.77 22.28 33.70
CA LYS A 74 10.30 22.86 34.94
C LYS A 74 9.39 23.95 35.52
N GLU A 75 8.73 24.75 34.68
CA GLU A 75 7.82 25.80 35.15
C GLU A 75 6.51 25.26 35.72
N ASN A 76 5.97 24.17 35.15
CA ASN A 76 4.73 23.56 35.65
C ASN A 76 4.88 22.82 36.99
N ILE A 77 6.05 22.23 37.26
CA ILE A 77 6.32 21.58 38.56
C ILE A 77 6.49 22.63 39.68
N LEU A 78 7.13 23.76 39.39
CA LEU A 78 7.29 24.87 40.34
C LEU A 78 5.97 25.61 40.60
N ARG A 79 5.12 25.81 39.60
CA ARG A 79 3.79 26.43 39.76
C ARG A 79 2.84 25.57 40.59
N ASN A 80 2.86 24.25 40.38
CA ASN A 80 2.01 23.33 41.14
C ASN A 80 2.48 23.14 42.59
N LEU A 81 3.79 23.20 42.86
CA LEU A 81 4.29 23.23 44.25
C LEU A 81 3.96 24.55 44.98
N LEU A 82 3.98 25.69 44.28
CA LEU A 82 3.60 26.98 44.89
C LEU A 82 2.11 27.08 45.20
N HIS A 83 1.24 26.52 44.35
CA HIS A 83 -0.21 26.49 44.60
C HIS A 83 -0.61 25.52 45.72
N ALA A 84 0.10 24.39 45.89
CA ALA A 84 -0.14 23.46 46.99
C ALA A 84 0.30 24.01 48.37
N LEU A 85 1.25 24.95 48.40
CA LEU A 85 1.73 25.59 49.64
C LEU A 85 0.94 26.84 50.06
N ASN A 86 0.08 27.39 49.18
CA ASN A 86 -0.62 28.66 49.42
C ASN A 86 -2.17 28.56 49.39
N GLY A 87 -2.71 27.34 49.32
CA GLY A 87 -4.14 27.05 49.15
C GLY A 87 -4.81 26.29 50.30
N GLY A 88 -4.27 26.37 51.52
CA GLY A 88 -4.83 25.69 52.69
C GLY A 88 -5.29 26.65 53.77
N SER A 89 -6.62 26.88 53.82
CA SER A 89 -7.41 27.39 54.96
C SER A 89 -7.92 28.83 54.85
N SER A 90 -9.09 28.98 54.23
CA SER A 90 -10.09 29.96 54.69
C SER A 90 -11.47 29.32 54.69
N SER A 91 -12.16 29.42 55.85
CA SER A 91 -13.60 29.27 56.16
C SER A 91 -13.74 28.63 57.55
N GLN A 92 -13.70 29.45 58.60
CA GLN A 92 -14.88 29.98 59.33
C GLN A 92 -15.46 29.01 60.38
N SER A 93 -15.24 29.31 61.66
CA SER A 93 -16.32 29.65 62.60
C SER A 93 -15.76 29.99 63.99
N SER A 94 -16.29 31.08 64.53
CA SER A 94 -15.97 31.82 65.74
C SER A 94 -16.36 31.15 67.06
N SER A 95 -15.56 31.38 68.11
CA SER A 95 -16.09 31.79 69.42
C SER A 95 -15.03 32.50 70.25
N SER A 96 -15.42 33.68 70.73
CA SER A 96 -14.77 34.67 71.57
C SER A 96 -14.33 34.18 72.96
N SER A 97 -13.19 34.69 73.45
CA SER A 97 -13.14 35.32 74.77
C SER A 97 -11.85 36.14 74.95
N SER A 98 -12.09 37.42 75.25
CA SER A 98 -11.17 38.45 75.73
C SER A 98 -10.46 38.07 77.04
N SER A 99 -9.18 38.43 77.15
CA SER A 99 -8.66 38.99 78.40
C SER A 99 -7.43 39.86 78.12
N SER A 100 -7.63 41.14 78.43
CA SER A 100 -6.69 42.23 78.68
C SER A 100 -5.23 41.90 78.97
N LEU A 101 -4.37 42.73 78.37
CA LEU A 101 -3.03 43.09 78.82
C LEU A 101 -2.92 43.23 80.35
N SER A 102 -1.95 42.53 80.94
CA SER A 102 -1.27 42.98 82.15
C SER A 102 0.23 42.80 81.93
N TYR A 103 0.93 43.92 81.90
CA TYR A 103 2.37 44.04 81.80
C TYR A 103 3.02 43.41 83.03
N ASN A 104 3.93 42.44 82.84
CA ASN A 104 5.00 42.19 83.79
C ASN A 104 6.18 41.52 83.06
N PRO A 105 7.39 42.12 83.03
CA PRO A 105 8.51 41.60 82.27
C PRO A 105 9.19 40.49 83.10
N SER A 106 8.98 39.23 82.74
CA SER A 106 9.68 38.11 83.38
C SER A 106 10.30 37.15 82.36
N LEU A 107 11.53 36.75 82.71
CA LEU A 107 12.42 35.74 82.16
C LEU A 107 11.72 34.45 81.64
N SER A 108 10.99 34.51 80.51
CA SER A 108 10.32 33.35 79.89
C SER A 108 10.66 33.15 78.41
N SER A 109 11.35 34.10 77.77
CA SER A 109 11.69 33.98 76.34
C SER A 109 12.67 32.84 76.04
N ASN A 110 13.56 32.48 76.97
CA ASN A 110 14.62 31.50 76.70
C ASN A 110 14.14 30.03 76.79
N THR A 111 13.07 29.75 77.56
CA THR A 111 12.47 28.41 77.65
C THR A 111 11.60 28.10 76.43
N ASP A 112 10.90 29.09 75.88
CA ASP A 112 10.08 28.91 74.69
C ASP A 112 10.91 28.67 73.43
N TYR A 113 12.07 29.33 73.30
CA TYR A 113 13.01 29.07 72.20
C TYR A 113 13.59 27.65 72.26
N LYS A 114 13.99 27.17 73.45
CA LYS A 114 14.55 25.82 73.60
C LYS A 114 13.49 24.74 73.31
N LYS A 115 12.25 24.96 73.74
CA LYS A 115 11.12 24.06 73.44
C LYS A 115 10.80 24.05 71.95
N LYS A 116 10.68 25.22 71.30
CA LYS A 116 10.52 25.33 69.84
C LYS A 116 11.68 24.69 69.09
N TYR A 117 12.93 24.86 69.54
CA TYR A 117 14.09 24.25 68.90
C TYR A 117 14.05 22.72 68.96
N LEU A 118 13.74 22.14 70.13
CA LEU A 118 13.60 20.70 70.28
C LEU A 118 12.46 20.14 69.41
N GLU A 119 11.31 20.80 69.41
CA GLU A 119 10.16 20.41 68.58
C GLU A 119 10.48 20.50 67.08
N THR A 120 11.20 21.54 66.66
CA THR A 120 11.63 21.71 65.26
C THR A 120 12.69 20.69 64.88
N LYS A 121 13.61 20.35 65.79
CA LYS A 121 14.63 19.31 65.58
C LYS A 121 14.00 17.93 65.47
N GLU A 122 12.99 17.64 66.28
CA GLU A 122 12.24 16.39 66.23
C GLU A 122 11.43 16.30 64.92
N LYS A 123 10.70 17.35 64.55
CA LYS A 123 10.02 17.45 63.24
C LYS A 123 10.99 17.30 62.07
N LEU A 124 12.18 17.91 62.13
CA LEU A 124 13.21 17.76 61.11
C LEU A 124 13.74 16.33 61.03
N ASN A 125 13.93 15.66 62.17
CA ASN A 125 14.34 14.25 62.19
C ASN A 125 13.23 13.32 61.66
N GLN A 126 11.97 13.64 61.96
CA GLN A 126 10.81 12.91 61.43
C GLN A 126 10.69 13.09 59.92
N ILE A 127 10.85 14.32 59.42
CA ILE A 127 10.91 14.63 57.99
C ILE A 127 12.08 13.91 57.33
N LYS A 128 13.28 13.92 57.93
CA LYS A 128 14.43 13.16 57.41
C LYS A 128 14.11 11.67 57.33
N LYS A 129 13.57 11.07 58.40
CA LYS A 129 13.18 9.65 58.40
C LYS A 129 12.16 9.34 57.31
N MET A 130 11.09 10.12 57.19
CA MET A 130 10.09 9.96 56.13
C MET A 130 10.71 10.13 54.75
N ARG A 131 11.60 11.12 54.56
CA ARG A 131 12.29 11.33 53.28
C ARG A 131 13.13 10.11 52.91
N PHE A 132 13.86 9.52 53.85
CA PHE A 132 14.69 8.34 53.60
C PHE A 132 13.84 7.09 53.33
N THR A 133 12.75 6.85 54.09
CA THR A 133 11.85 5.72 53.81
C THR A 133 11.06 5.87 52.52
N ASP A 134 10.59 7.08 52.20
CA ASP A 134 9.82 7.32 50.98
C ASP A 134 10.72 7.30 49.74
N THR A 135 11.95 7.81 49.84
CA THR A 135 12.93 7.66 48.74
C THR A 135 13.38 6.22 48.57
N GLU A 136 13.57 5.46 49.65
CA GLU A 136 13.97 4.05 49.56
C GLU A 136 12.84 3.17 49.00
N ASN A 137 11.59 3.41 49.41
CA ASN A 137 10.42 2.78 48.78
C ASN A 137 10.31 3.14 47.29
N LEU A 138 10.56 4.42 46.94
CA LEU A 138 10.56 4.85 45.54
C LEU A 138 11.68 4.15 44.73
N PHE A 139 12.87 3.94 45.33
CA PHE A 139 13.95 3.20 44.70
C PHE A 139 13.60 1.73 44.48
N GLU A 140 12.97 1.04 45.44
CA GLU A 140 12.53 -0.33 45.22
C GLU A 140 11.36 -0.43 44.24
N ASP A 141 10.44 0.53 44.22
CA ASP A 141 9.41 0.60 43.18
C ASP A 141 10.02 0.81 41.80
N PHE A 142 11.05 1.66 41.67
CA PHE A 142 11.80 1.83 40.42
C PHE A 142 12.53 0.55 39.99
N LYS A 143 13.13 -0.16 40.93
CA LYS A 143 13.82 -1.42 40.66
C LYS A 143 12.85 -2.52 40.22
N ILE A 144 11.72 -2.66 40.91
CA ILE A 144 10.65 -3.60 40.53
C ILE A 144 10.09 -3.22 39.16
N ALA A 145 9.86 -1.93 38.88
CA ALA A 145 9.38 -1.47 37.58
C ALA A 145 10.40 -1.73 36.46
N ALA A 146 11.70 -1.53 36.72
CA ALA A 146 12.77 -1.81 35.77
C ALA A 146 12.89 -3.33 35.50
N GLU A 147 12.89 -4.16 36.54
CA GLU A 147 12.92 -5.63 36.40
C GLU A 147 11.68 -6.15 35.68
N LYS A 148 10.50 -5.60 35.97
CA LYS A 148 9.27 -5.92 35.25
C LYS A 148 9.36 -5.53 33.78
N ARG A 149 9.86 -4.32 33.47
CA ARG A 149 10.07 -3.86 32.09
C ARG A 149 11.03 -4.78 31.32
N ASP A 150 12.13 -5.18 31.96
CA ASP A 150 13.11 -6.10 31.36
C ASP A 150 12.51 -7.50 31.15
N THR A 151 11.70 -7.97 32.09
CA THR A 151 11.02 -9.27 31.98
C THR A 151 9.99 -9.26 30.86
N ASP A 152 9.18 -8.20 30.76
CA ASP A 152 8.20 -8.03 29.70
C ASP A 152 8.87 -7.85 28.33
N SER A 153 9.99 -7.13 28.27
CA SER A 153 10.81 -7.01 27.06
C SER A 153 11.39 -8.36 26.64
N LYS A 154 11.90 -9.17 27.58
CA LYS A 154 12.38 -10.53 27.29
C LYS A 154 11.25 -11.43 26.79
N LYS A 155 10.05 -11.38 27.39
CA LYS A 155 8.88 -12.12 26.90
C LYS A 155 8.51 -11.69 25.48
N TYR A 156 8.50 -10.39 25.20
CA TYR A 156 8.19 -9.85 23.88
C TYR A 156 9.23 -10.27 22.83
N ILE A 157 10.53 -10.22 23.18
CA ILE A 157 11.61 -10.71 22.32
C ILE A 157 11.43 -12.20 22.02
N THR A 158 11.09 -13.02 23.01
CA THR A 158 10.83 -14.45 22.82
C THR A 158 9.62 -14.69 21.91
N GLN A 159 8.55 -13.90 22.08
CA GLN A 159 7.37 -13.96 21.22
C GLN A 159 7.68 -13.58 19.77
N LEU A 160 8.49 -12.53 19.56
CA LEU A 160 8.96 -12.13 18.23
C LEU A 160 9.83 -13.22 17.59
N LYS A 161 10.76 -13.82 18.34
CA LYS A 161 11.58 -14.94 17.84
C LYS A 161 10.70 -16.11 17.40
N LEU A 162 9.71 -16.48 18.21
CA LEU A 162 8.77 -17.54 17.85
C LEU A 162 7.96 -17.19 16.59
N GLN A 163 7.52 -15.94 16.43
CA GLN A 163 6.85 -15.50 15.21
C GLN A 163 7.76 -15.56 13.98
N VAL A 164 9.02 -15.15 14.12
CA VAL A 164 10.02 -15.27 13.05
C VAL A 164 10.24 -16.73 12.66
N ASP A 165 10.41 -17.62 13.62
CA ASP A 165 10.59 -19.06 13.36
C ASP A 165 9.36 -19.67 12.69
N VAL A 166 8.14 -19.30 13.11
CA VAL A 166 6.90 -19.73 12.47
C VAL A 166 6.79 -19.20 11.03
N LEU A 167 7.17 -17.94 10.80
CA LEU A 167 7.16 -17.35 9.45
C LEU A 167 8.20 -18.00 8.54
N GLN A 168 9.40 -18.28 9.04
CA GLN A 168 10.43 -19.01 8.31
C GLN A 168 9.96 -20.44 7.99
N GLY A 169 9.34 -21.12 8.96
CA GLY A 169 8.74 -22.44 8.75
C GLY A 169 7.64 -22.43 7.68
N LYS A 170 6.75 -21.42 7.70
CA LYS A 170 5.72 -21.23 6.67
C LYS A 170 6.31 -20.93 5.30
N ASN A 171 7.34 -20.09 5.22
CA ASN A 171 8.03 -19.80 3.95
C ASN A 171 8.69 -21.05 3.37
N LYS A 172 9.33 -21.87 4.22
CA LYS A 172 9.91 -23.14 3.80
C LYS A 172 8.85 -24.11 3.26
N LEU A 173 7.74 -24.27 3.99
CA LEU A 173 6.60 -25.08 3.57
C LEU A 173 5.96 -24.58 2.27
N LEU A 174 5.87 -23.25 2.10
CA LEU A 174 5.37 -22.64 0.88
C LEU A 174 6.31 -22.90 -0.30
N GLY A 175 7.63 -22.80 -0.09
CA GLY A 175 8.65 -23.15 -1.08
C GLY A 175 8.57 -24.62 -1.48
N GLU A 176 8.51 -25.53 -0.51
CA GLU A 176 8.35 -26.98 -0.75
C GLU A 176 7.04 -27.30 -1.49
N ALA A 177 5.93 -26.64 -1.12
CA ALA A 177 4.63 -26.81 -1.78
C ALA A 177 4.63 -26.25 -3.22
N PHE A 178 5.33 -25.13 -3.47
CA PHE A 178 5.51 -24.57 -4.81
C PHE A 178 6.37 -25.49 -5.68
N GLN A 179 7.48 -26.00 -5.14
CA GLN A 179 8.34 -26.96 -5.81
C GLN A 179 7.56 -28.25 -6.15
N GLN A 180 6.77 -28.79 -5.21
CA GLN A 180 5.99 -30.00 -5.44
C GLN A 180 4.84 -29.83 -6.44
N LYS A 181 4.13 -28.70 -6.40
CA LYS A 181 2.94 -28.50 -7.26
C LYS A 181 3.26 -27.96 -8.64
N PHE A 182 4.26 -27.09 -8.74
CA PHE A 182 4.54 -26.33 -9.96
C PHE A 182 5.92 -26.62 -10.54
N ASN A 183 6.75 -27.44 -9.88
CA ASN A 183 8.07 -27.86 -10.33
C ASN A 183 8.99 -26.69 -10.73
N CYS A 184 8.78 -25.53 -10.10
CA CYS A 184 9.57 -24.32 -10.30
C CYS A 184 10.11 -23.82 -8.97
N ASP A 185 11.33 -23.30 -9.02
CA ASP A 185 12.03 -22.76 -7.86
C ASP A 185 11.44 -21.38 -7.52
N TYR A 186 10.88 -21.27 -6.31
CA TYR A 186 10.24 -20.05 -5.84
C TYR A 186 11.25 -18.89 -5.74
N GLU A 187 12.50 -19.15 -5.37
CA GLU A 187 13.53 -18.10 -5.30
C GLU A 187 13.87 -17.55 -6.70
N GLU A 188 13.93 -18.43 -7.70
CA GLU A 188 14.18 -18.02 -9.09
C GLU A 188 13.01 -17.18 -9.63
N TYR A 189 11.78 -17.58 -9.34
CA TYR A 189 10.59 -16.83 -9.75
C TYR A 189 10.49 -15.47 -9.06
N GLN A 190 10.83 -15.40 -7.77
CA GLN A 190 10.85 -14.15 -7.02
C GLN A 190 11.95 -13.21 -7.51
N THR A 191 13.12 -13.75 -7.87
CA THR A 191 14.21 -12.99 -8.49
C THR A 191 13.78 -12.43 -9.84
N LYS A 192 13.08 -13.23 -10.65
CA LYS A 192 12.55 -12.82 -11.96
C LYS A 192 11.54 -11.68 -11.83
N ILE A 193 10.57 -11.79 -10.91
CA ILE A 193 9.61 -10.71 -10.62
C ILE A 193 10.31 -9.43 -10.19
N THR A 194 11.34 -9.54 -9.34
CA THR A 194 12.08 -8.38 -8.84
C THR A 194 12.82 -7.68 -9.98
N LYS A 195 13.46 -8.45 -10.86
CA LYS A 195 14.18 -7.95 -12.04
C LYS A 195 13.24 -7.29 -13.06
N ASP A 196 12.05 -7.87 -13.25
CA ASP A 196 11.03 -7.30 -14.15
C ASP A 196 10.49 -5.96 -13.61
N LYS A 197 10.27 -5.85 -12.30
CA LYS A 197 9.89 -4.58 -11.65
C LYS A 197 10.97 -3.52 -11.76
N GLU A 198 12.24 -3.91 -11.62
CA GLU A 198 13.36 -2.99 -11.74
C GLU A 198 13.53 -2.49 -13.19
N MET A 199 13.34 -3.37 -14.18
CA MET A 199 13.28 -2.96 -15.59
C MET A 199 12.10 -2.02 -15.88
N GLU A 200 10.90 -2.30 -15.34
CA GLU A 200 9.74 -1.41 -15.50
C GLU A 200 9.98 -0.03 -14.86
N ALA A 201 10.60 0.01 -13.69
CA ALA A 201 10.96 1.27 -13.03
C ALA A 201 11.97 2.07 -13.87
N ASN A 202 13.01 1.41 -14.39
CA ASN A 202 14.00 2.05 -15.25
C ASN A 202 13.38 2.56 -16.56
N PHE A 203 12.47 1.80 -17.16
CA PHE A 203 11.74 2.23 -18.35
C PHE A 203 10.88 3.47 -18.09
N LYS A 204 10.18 3.52 -16.95
CA LYS A 204 9.41 4.72 -16.55
C LYS A 204 10.30 5.92 -16.30
N ILE A 205 11.44 5.72 -15.63
CA ILE A 205 12.43 6.79 -15.41
C ILE A 205 12.92 7.34 -16.76
N GLU A 206 13.20 6.48 -17.73
CA GLU A 206 13.71 6.90 -19.02
C GLU A 206 12.65 7.67 -19.84
N GLN A 207 11.39 7.25 -19.80
CA GLN A 207 10.29 8.03 -20.39
C GLN A 207 10.16 9.42 -19.76
N VAL A 208 10.27 9.51 -18.42
CA VAL A 208 10.21 10.80 -17.72
C VAL A 208 11.39 11.68 -18.16
N LYS A 209 12.61 11.14 -18.24
CA LYS A 209 13.78 11.89 -18.74
C LYS A 209 13.58 12.39 -20.17
N GLU A 210 13.02 11.58 -21.05
CA GLU A 210 12.78 11.96 -22.44
C GLU A 210 11.79 13.14 -22.53
N VAL A 211 10.67 13.06 -21.79
CA VAL A 211 9.67 14.14 -21.72
C VAL A 211 10.27 15.41 -21.12
N TRP A 212 11.04 15.31 -20.03
CA TRP A 212 11.70 16.46 -19.42
C TRP A 212 12.77 17.07 -20.33
N GLY A 213 13.56 16.23 -21.02
CA GLY A 213 14.53 16.69 -22.01
C GLY A 213 13.87 17.47 -23.14
N ALA A 214 12.76 16.97 -23.68
CA ALA A 214 11.97 17.69 -24.68
C ALA A 214 11.45 19.03 -24.14
N LYS A 215 11.00 19.07 -22.88
CA LYS A 215 10.50 20.30 -22.25
C LYS A 215 11.60 21.33 -22.02
N VAL A 216 12.81 20.91 -21.62
CA VAL A 216 13.97 21.79 -21.48
C VAL A 216 14.32 22.43 -22.82
N VAL A 217 14.37 21.65 -23.90
CA VAL A 217 14.63 22.19 -25.25
C VAL A 217 13.57 23.21 -25.70
N GLU A 218 12.31 22.97 -25.34
CA GLU A 218 11.24 23.94 -25.62
C GLU A 218 11.41 25.24 -24.82
N LEU A 219 11.75 25.14 -23.53
CA LEU A 219 12.03 26.30 -22.68
C LEU A 219 13.24 27.09 -23.16
N ASP A 220 14.30 26.41 -23.62
CA ASP A 220 15.49 27.07 -24.19
C ASP A 220 15.14 27.87 -25.44
N LYS A 221 14.23 27.37 -26.30
CA LYS A 221 13.73 28.14 -27.44
C LYS A 221 12.99 29.39 -27.01
N VAL A 222 12.12 29.29 -26.01
CA VAL A 222 11.37 30.43 -25.47
C VAL A 222 12.31 31.48 -24.87
N ILE A 223 13.35 31.04 -24.14
CA ILE A 223 14.38 31.93 -23.59
C ILE A 223 15.10 32.67 -24.73
N GLU A 224 15.45 31.96 -25.81
CA GLU A 224 16.15 32.56 -26.94
C GLU A 224 15.28 33.54 -27.74
N GLU A 225 13.99 33.24 -27.90
CA GLU A 225 13.01 34.18 -28.48
C GLU A 225 12.85 35.43 -27.60
N THR A 226 12.75 35.25 -26.29
CA THR A 226 12.64 36.36 -25.33
C THR A 226 13.88 37.25 -25.35
N LYS A 227 15.09 36.66 -25.47
CA LYS A 227 16.33 37.43 -25.64
C LYS A 227 16.32 38.25 -26.92
N LYS A 228 15.89 37.67 -28.05
CA LYS A 228 15.79 38.41 -29.32
C LYS A 228 14.80 39.56 -29.23
N GLU A 229 13.65 39.38 -28.59
CA GLU A 229 12.68 40.44 -28.36
C GLU A 229 13.26 41.56 -27.48
N ARG A 230 13.91 41.20 -26.38
CA ARG A 230 14.61 42.15 -25.50
C ARG A 230 15.65 42.96 -26.29
N ASP A 231 16.48 42.31 -27.09
CA ASP A 231 17.53 42.98 -27.87
C ASP A 231 16.92 43.91 -28.93
N GLY A 232 15.81 43.50 -29.56
CA GLY A 232 15.05 44.35 -30.47
C GLY A 232 14.44 45.58 -29.79
N LEU A 233 13.95 45.43 -28.55
CA LEU A 233 13.47 46.57 -27.75
C LEU A 233 14.60 47.53 -27.36
N ILE A 234 15.76 47.02 -26.97
CA ILE A 234 16.94 47.83 -26.65
C ILE A 234 17.36 48.66 -27.86
N GLU A 235 17.39 48.06 -29.05
CA GLU A 235 17.74 48.79 -30.28
C GLU A 235 16.72 49.88 -30.61
N ARG A 236 15.43 49.61 -30.39
CA ARG A 236 14.37 50.60 -30.56
C ARG A 236 14.49 51.76 -29.58
N VAL A 237 14.86 51.48 -28.33
CA VAL A 237 15.13 52.53 -27.32
C VAL A 237 16.28 53.43 -27.80
N LYS A 238 17.39 52.86 -28.26
CA LYS A 238 18.52 53.65 -28.80
C LYS A 238 18.12 54.52 -30.00
N GLN A 239 17.29 54.00 -30.90
CA GLN A 239 16.77 54.78 -32.02
C GLN A 239 15.92 55.97 -31.56
N LEU A 240 15.03 55.75 -30.58
CA LEU A 240 14.20 56.81 -30.01
C LEU A 240 15.04 57.87 -29.27
N GLU A 241 16.05 57.45 -28.52
CA GLU A 241 17.01 58.36 -27.88
C GLU A 241 17.74 59.24 -28.91
N GLY A 242 18.15 58.65 -30.04
CA GLY A 242 18.72 59.38 -31.18
C GLY A 242 17.77 60.43 -31.73
N GLN A 243 16.51 60.06 -31.99
CA GLN A 243 15.48 60.99 -32.49
C GLN A 243 15.19 62.12 -31.51
N VAL A 244 15.12 61.84 -30.21
CA VAL A 244 14.94 62.88 -29.17
C VAL A 244 16.10 63.87 -29.18
N LYS A 245 17.33 63.39 -29.37
CA LYS A 245 18.51 64.26 -29.47
C LYS A 245 18.44 65.17 -30.70
N GLU A 246 18.02 64.65 -31.85
CA GLU A 246 17.83 65.44 -33.06
C GLU A 246 16.74 66.51 -32.90
N VAL A 247 15.60 66.16 -32.28
CA VAL A 247 14.51 67.11 -32.01
C VAL A 247 14.97 68.23 -31.07
N LYS A 248 15.70 67.91 -30.00
CA LYS A 248 16.26 68.93 -29.09
C LYS A 248 17.23 69.87 -29.79
N GLN A 249 18.07 69.34 -30.69
CA GLN A 249 18.97 70.16 -31.49
C GLN A 249 18.20 71.11 -32.41
N HIS A 250 17.17 70.59 -33.09
CA HIS A 250 16.33 71.38 -33.98
C HIS A 250 15.57 72.50 -33.23
N GLU A 251 15.05 72.20 -32.04
CA GLU A 251 14.38 73.20 -31.19
C GLU A 251 15.34 74.32 -30.77
N ALA A 252 16.57 73.98 -30.39
CA ALA A 252 17.60 74.96 -30.04
C ALA A 252 17.94 75.88 -31.24
N ASP A 253 18.03 75.31 -32.44
CA ASP A 253 18.28 76.07 -33.66
C ASP A 253 17.14 77.04 -33.99
N VAL A 254 15.88 76.59 -33.84
CA VAL A 254 14.68 77.42 -34.06
C VAL A 254 14.59 78.56 -33.05
N LEU A 255 14.85 78.30 -31.77
CA LEU A 255 14.86 79.33 -30.72
C LEU A 255 15.97 80.37 -30.96
N SER A 256 17.15 79.93 -31.40
CA SER A 256 18.25 80.83 -31.75
C SER A 256 17.88 81.76 -32.91
N GLU A 257 17.23 81.24 -33.93
CA GLU A 257 16.78 82.03 -35.09
C GLU A 257 15.66 83.02 -34.72
N ALA A 258 14.68 82.59 -33.90
CA ALA A 258 13.65 83.48 -33.38
C ALA A 258 14.24 84.64 -32.57
N ASN A 259 15.23 84.37 -31.70
CA ASN A 259 15.91 85.42 -30.92
C ASN A 259 16.66 86.43 -31.79
N LYS A 260 17.27 85.99 -32.90
CA LYS A 260 17.90 86.92 -33.86
C LYS A 260 16.86 87.84 -34.50
N GLN A 261 15.71 87.31 -34.92
CA GLN A 261 14.65 88.10 -35.52
C GLN A 261 14.08 89.15 -34.55
N TYR A 262 13.87 88.79 -33.28
CA TYR A 262 13.43 89.74 -32.26
C TYR A 262 14.43 90.86 -32.00
N SER A 263 15.73 90.55 -31.97
CA SER A 263 16.79 91.55 -31.77
C SER A 263 16.83 92.59 -32.90
N VAL A 264 16.64 92.16 -34.15
CA VAL A 264 16.56 93.06 -35.31
C VAL A 264 15.35 93.99 -35.20
N LEU A 265 14.18 93.45 -34.87
CA LEU A 265 12.95 94.23 -34.73
C LEU A 265 13.03 95.27 -33.61
N ALA A 266 13.66 94.92 -32.48
CA ALA A 266 13.88 95.84 -31.36
C ALA A 266 14.77 97.03 -31.76
N GLY A 267 15.82 96.81 -32.58
CA GLY A 267 16.69 97.88 -33.09
C GLY A 267 15.99 98.84 -34.05
N GLU A 268 15.04 98.36 -34.86
CA GLU A 268 14.27 99.21 -35.78
C GLU A 268 13.30 100.14 -35.03
N MET A 269 12.66 99.63 -33.97
CA MET A 269 11.73 100.41 -33.13
C MET A 269 12.45 101.53 -32.37
N GLU A 270 13.67 101.29 -31.88
CA GLU A 270 14.47 102.31 -31.19
C GLU A 270 14.83 103.48 -32.12
N LYS A 271 15.15 103.18 -33.39
CA LYS A 271 15.49 104.19 -34.40
C LYS A 271 14.32 105.12 -34.75
N GLN A 272 13.11 104.58 -34.86
CA GLN A 272 11.91 105.38 -35.11
C GLN A 272 11.59 106.33 -33.96
N ARG A 273 11.89 105.92 -32.72
CA ARG A 273 11.66 106.74 -31.53
C ARG A 273 12.60 107.95 -31.49
N SER A 274 13.85 107.78 -31.92
CA SER A 274 14.83 108.87 -32.02
C SER A 274 14.48 109.92 -33.09
N GLU A 275 13.79 109.53 -34.17
CA GLU A 275 13.39 110.44 -35.25
C GLU A 275 12.22 111.35 -34.85
N PHE A 276 11.34 110.90 -33.95
CA PHE A 276 10.21 111.70 -33.45
C PHE A 276 10.61 112.78 -32.45
N GLU A 277 11.69 112.58 -31.69
CA GLU A 277 12.18 113.53 -30.69
C GLU A 277 12.80 114.81 -31.30
N LEU A 278 13.19 114.77 -32.58
CA LEU A 278 13.85 115.87 -33.29
C LEU A 278 12.89 116.98 -33.79
N VAL A 279 11.58 116.69 -33.88
CA VAL A 279 10.58 117.57 -34.53
C VAL A 279 9.84 118.49 -33.53
N ALA A 280 9.99 118.23 -32.23
CA ALA A 280 9.22 118.92 -31.17
C ALA A 280 9.81 120.27 -30.68
N HIS A 281 10.88 120.79 -31.30
CA HIS A 281 11.62 121.97 -30.81
C HIS A 281 11.54 123.24 -31.69
N SER A 282 10.50 123.40 -32.50
CA SER A 282 10.33 124.60 -33.34
C SER A 282 8.97 125.27 -33.17
N ASN A 283 9.00 126.45 -32.54
CA ASN A 283 8.07 127.59 -32.66
C ASN A 283 7.12 127.92 -31.49
N THR A 284 7.49 129.02 -30.83
CA THR A 284 6.79 129.78 -29.79
C THR A 284 6.47 131.19 -30.29
N SER A 285 5.25 131.40 -30.80
CA SER A 285 4.67 132.74 -30.99
C SER A 285 3.13 132.70 -31.09
N GLU A 286 2.48 131.88 -30.25
CA GLU A 286 1.02 131.64 -30.28
C GLU A 286 0.39 131.66 -28.88
N ALA A 287 1.08 132.22 -27.88
CA ALA A 287 0.70 132.11 -26.47
C ALA A 287 -0.68 132.71 -26.09
N GLN A 288 -1.29 133.57 -26.92
CA GLN A 288 -2.58 134.19 -26.61
C GLN A 288 -3.78 133.46 -27.27
N ASN A 289 -3.63 132.87 -28.46
CA ASN A 289 -4.57 131.88 -29.00
C ASN A 289 -4.46 130.55 -28.23
N ARG A 290 -3.26 130.22 -27.74
CA ARG A 290 -2.98 129.07 -26.87
C ARG A 290 -3.71 129.10 -25.53
N LEU A 291 -4.31 130.20 -25.09
CA LEU A 291 -5.11 130.19 -23.85
C LEU A 291 -6.55 129.70 -24.09
N VAL A 292 -7.18 130.13 -25.18
CA VAL A 292 -8.50 129.60 -25.62
C VAL A 292 -8.34 128.21 -26.22
N GLU A 293 -7.28 127.96 -26.98
CA GLU A 293 -6.88 126.61 -27.36
C GLU A 293 -6.50 125.78 -26.13
N SER A 294 -5.85 126.32 -25.08
CA SER A 294 -5.59 125.57 -23.84
C SER A 294 -6.90 125.19 -23.15
N GLN A 295 -7.90 126.06 -23.09
CA GLN A 295 -9.20 125.71 -22.52
C GLN A 295 -9.94 124.67 -23.38
N ASN A 296 -9.89 124.78 -24.71
CA ASN A 296 -10.43 123.77 -25.63
C ASN A 296 -9.62 122.47 -25.59
N ILE A 297 -8.30 122.53 -25.39
CA ILE A 297 -7.40 121.39 -25.22
C ILE A 297 -7.65 120.75 -23.85
N ILE A 298 -7.90 121.50 -22.79
CA ILE A 298 -8.26 120.97 -21.47
C ILE A 298 -9.62 120.28 -21.55
N ALA A 299 -10.62 120.89 -22.20
CA ALA A 299 -11.92 120.26 -22.43
C ALA A 299 -11.78 118.99 -23.29
N LYS A 300 -10.98 119.04 -24.35
CA LYS A 300 -10.66 117.89 -25.20
C LYS A 300 -9.85 116.82 -24.47
N LEU A 301 -8.92 117.20 -23.59
CA LEU A 301 -8.17 116.29 -22.73
C LEU A 301 -9.06 115.68 -21.65
N GLN A 302 -10.08 116.40 -21.16
CA GLN A 302 -11.08 115.85 -20.25
C GLN A 302 -12.00 114.85 -20.98
N GLU A 303 -12.39 115.14 -22.21
CA GLU A 303 -13.12 114.22 -23.09
C GLU A 303 -12.26 113.00 -23.44
N ASP A 304 -11.02 113.20 -23.87
CA ASP A 304 -10.04 112.16 -24.18
C ASP A 304 -9.72 111.31 -22.94
N ASN A 305 -9.68 111.90 -21.74
CA ASN A 305 -9.50 111.17 -20.48
C ASN A 305 -10.77 110.38 -20.11
N GLY A 306 -11.95 110.90 -20.44
CA GLY A 306 -13.22 110.16 -20.36
C GLY A 306 -13.23 108.95 -21.30
N LEU A 307 -12.84 109.14 -22.56
CA LEU A 307 -12.70 108.08 -23.57
C LEU A 307 -11.63 107.07 -23.18
N LEU A 308 -10.50 107.53 -22.64
CA LEU A 308 -9.43 106.65 -22.13
C LEU A 308 -9.91 105.85 -20.92
N SER A 309 -10.63 106.47 -19.99
CA SER A 309 -11.23 105.78 -18.84
C SER A 309 -12.25 104.73 -19.27
N GLN A 310 -13.06 105.04 -20.27
CA GLN A 310 -13.99 104.08 -20.88
C GLN A 310 -13.24 102.92 -21.54
N ARG A 311 -12.16 103.22 -22.29
CA ARG A 311 -11.32 102.20 -22.93
C ARG A 311 -10.59 101.32 -21.91
N ILE A 312 -10.18 101.88 -20.78
CA ILE A 312 -9.61 101.13 -19.66
C ILE A 312 -10.68 100.24 -19.02
N GLN A 313 -11.90 100.73 -18.79
CA GLN A 313 -13.00 99.89 -18.28
C GLN A 313 -13.39 98.77 -19.24
N GLU A 314 -13.44 99.05 -20.55
CA GLU A 314 -13.65 98.02 -21.58
C GLU A 314 -12.53 97.00 -21.57
N SER A 315 -11.26 97.42 -21.47
CA SER A 315 -10.11 96.51 -21.36
C SER A 315 -10.14 95.65 -20.08
N ILE A 316 -10.52 96.23 -18.93
CA ILE A 316 -10.72 95.48 -17.68
C ILE A 316 -11.84 94.46 -17.85
N ARG A 317 -12.95 94.84 -18.48
CA ARG A 317 -14.07 93.94 -18.74
C ARG A 317 -13.68 92.81 -19.71
N GLU A 318 -13.00 93.13 -20.80
CA GLU A 318 -12.48 92.13 -21.74
C GLU A 318 -11.52 91.15 -21.07
N ASN A 319 -10.63 91.65 -20.21
CA ASN A 319 -9.72 90.78 -19.45
C ASN A 319 -10.47 89.90 -18.46
N HIS A 320 -11.51 90.43 -17.81
CA HIS A 320 -12.35 89.63 -16.91
C HIS A 320 -13.16 88.56 -17.66
N ASP A 321 -13.69 88.89 -18.84
CA ASP A 321 -14.38 87.94 -19.71
C ASP A 321 -13.42 86.86 -20.24
N ARG A 322 -12.16 87.23 -20.55
CA ARG A 322 -11.09 86.29 -20.92
C ARG A 322 -10.70 85.37 -19.76
N GLU A 323 -10.57 85.91 -18.56
CA GLU A 323 -10.29 85.13 -17.34
C GLU A 323 -11.40 84.11 -17.07
N ASN A 324 -12.67 84.54 -17.17
CA ASN A 324 -13.82 83.64 -17.07
C ASN A 324 -13.81 82.57 -18.15
N GLY A 325 -13.47 82.93 -19.40
CA GLY A 325 -13.30 81.98 -20.50
C GLY A 325 -12.20 80.96 -20.24
N PHE A 326 -11.08 81.39 -19.64
CA PHE A 326 -9.97 80.52 -19.26
C PHE A 326 -10.36 79.53 -18.16
N GLU A 327 -11.09 79.97 -17.13
CA GLU A 327 -11.56 79.07 -16.07
C GLU A 327 -12.57 78.04 -16.58
N VAL A 328 -13.44 78.40 -17.52
CA VAL A 328 -14.35 77.45 -18.19
C VAL A 328 -13.56 76.42 -19.00
N LEU A 329 -12.56 76.85 -19.76
CA LEU A 329 -11.68 75.96 -20.53
C LEU A 329 -10.89 75.01 -19.63
N LYS A 330 -10.35 75.51 -18.52
CA LYS A 330 -9.64 74.71 -17.53
C LYS A 330 -10.54 73.64 -16.93
N ARG A 331 -11.76 74.00 -16.53
CA ARG A 331 -12.74 73.04 -16.00
C ARG A 331 -13.08 71.98 -17.05
N LYS A 332 -13.32 72.38 -18.29
CA LYS A 332 -13.60 71.46 -19.39
C LYS A 332 -12.44 70.50 -19.66
N LEU A 333 -11.20 70.98 -19.62
CA LEU A 333 -10.01 70.14 -19.81
C LEU A 333 -9.88 69.09 -18.69
N VAL A 334 -10.17 69.46 -17.44
CA VAL A 334 -10.19 68.53 -16.32
C VAL A 334 -11.29 67.49 -16.48
N ASP A 335 -12.50 67.91 -16.86
CA ASP A 335 -13.64 67.00 -17.10
C ASP A 335 -13.34 66.01 -18.24
N ASP A 336 -12.76 66.49 -19.35
CA ASP A 336 -12.36 65.66 -20.50
C ASP A 336 -11.23 64.69 -20.12
N TRP A 337 -10.29 65.11 -19.25
CA TRP A 337 -9.23 64.24 -18.75
C TRP A 337 -9.78 63.12 -17.86
N LEU A 338 -10.64 63.43 -16.91
CA LEU A 338 -11.31 62.45 -16.05
C LEU A 338 -12.18 61.47 -16.85
N ALA A 339 -12.89 61.95 -17.87
CA ALA A 339 -13.67 61.11 -18.77
C ALA A 339 -12.77 60.15 -19.59
N SER A 340 -11.61 60.64 -20.03
CA SER A 340 -10.61 59.82 -20.74
C SER A 340 -9.99 58.75 -19.86
N GLU A 341 -9.64 59.07 -18.61
CA GLU A 341 -9.15 58.07 -17.64
C GLU A 341 -10.19 56.99 -17.36
N LYS A 342 -11.45 57.38 -17.14
CA LYS A 342 -12.54 56.43 -16.92
C LYS A 342 -12.76 55.49 -18.11
N LEU A 343 -12.63 56.00 -19.34
CA LEU A 343 -12.70 55.17 -20.55
C LEU A 343 -11.54 54.17 -20.63
N LYS A 344 -10.31 54.60 -20.29
CA LYS A 344 -9.14 53.71 -20.24
C LYS A 344 -9.29 52.62 -19.19
N GLU A 345 -9.80 52.96 -18.01
CA GLU A 345 -10.10 52.00 -16.95
C GLU A 345 -11.13 50.95 -17.41
N GLN A 346 -12.23 51.38 -18.01
CA GLN A 346 -13.23 50.47 -18.58
C GLN A 346 -12.66 49.57 -19.69
N GLU A 347 -11.80 50.11 -20.55
CA GLU A 347 -11.16 49.31 -21.61
C GLU A 347 -10.17 48.29 -21.03
N PHE A 348 -9.45 48.66 -19.96
CA PHE A 348 -8.56 47.77 -19.24
C PHE A 348 -9.34 46.64 -18.55
N GLU A 349 -10.40 46.96 -17.80
CA GLU A 349 -11.27 45.96 -17.17
C GLU A 349 -11.88 45.00 -18.19
N ARG A 350 -12.32 45.51 -19.35
CA ARG A 350 -12.83 44.67 -20.44
C ARG A 350 -11.76 43.72 -20.97
N LYS A 351 -10.55 44.21 -21.23
CA LYS A 351 -9.42 43.37 -21.72
C LYS A 351 -9.04 42.31 -20.70
N VAL A 352 -8.99 42.65 -19.41
CA VAL A 352 -8.72 41.69 -18.32
C VAL A 352 -9.83 40.64 -18.25
N GLY A 353 -11.11 41.05 -18.36
CA GLY A 353 -12.24 40.13 -18.40
C GLY A 353 -12.19 39.14 -19.59
N GLU A 354 -11.89 39.64 -20.78
CA GLU A 354 -11.72 38.82 -22.00
C GLU A 354 -10.55 37.84 -21.87
N MET A 355 -9.42 38.29 -21.31
CA MET A 355 -8.25 37.45 -21.06
C MET A 355 -8.57 36.35 -20.04
N LYS A 356 -9.24 36.69 -18.93
CA LYS A 356 -9.67 35.74 -17.91
C LYS A 356 -10.60 34.66 -18.49
N ALA A 357 -11.60 35.07 -19.29
CA ALA A 357 -12.50 34.13 -19.95
C ALA A 357 -11.77 33.19 -20.92
N THR A 358 -10.76 33.70 -21.61
CA THR A 358 -9.93 32.89 -22.52
C THR A 358 -9.10 31.85 -21.76
N TYR A 359 -8.46 32.25 -20.65
CA TYR A 359 -7.73 31.33 -19.78
C TYR A 359 -8.65 30.27 -19.15
N GLU A 360 -9.81 30.65 -18.63
CA GLU A 360 -10.77 29.70 -18.05
C GLU A 360 -11.23 28.65 -19.09
N LYS A 361 -11.44 29.08 -20.35
CA LYS A 361 -11.79 28.17 -21.45
C LYS A 361 -10.65 27.22 -21.80
N GLN A 362 -9.41 27.70 -21.85
CA GLN A 362 -8.23 26.85 -22.10
C GLN A 362 -8.01 25.83 -20.99
N VAL A 363 -8.09 26.24 -19.73
CA VAL A 363 -7.94 25.34 -18.57
C VAL A 363 -9.04 24.29 -18.57
N SER A 364 -10.29 24.68 -18.83
CA SER A 364 -11.42 23.73 -18.93
C SER A 364 -11.21 22.72 -20.06
N HIS A 365 -10.75 23.16 -21.23
CA HIS A 365 -10.42 22.27 -22.34
C HIS A 365 -9.30 21.29 -21.99
N MET A 366 -8.20 21.75 -21.40
CA MET A 366 -7.10 20.86 -20.97
C MET A 366 -7.56 19.84 -19.93
N PHE A 367 -8.45 20.25 -19.02
CA PHE A 367 -8.99 19.36 -18.00
C PHE A 367 -9.89 18.27 -18.62
N GLU A 368 -10.78 18.64 -19.55
CA GLU A 368 -11.61 17.66 -20.26
C GLU A 368 -10.76 16.72 -21.13
N GLU A 369 -9.76 17.24 -21.84
CA GLU A 369 -8.87 16.41 -22.66
C GLU A 369 -8.06 15.42 -21.81
N SER A 370 -7.55 15.88 -20.65
CA SER A 370 -6.85 15.00 -19.69
C SER A 370 -7.79 13.94 -19.13
N LYS A 371 -9.01 14.33 -18.72
CA LYS A 371 -10.03 13.40 -18.23
C LYS A 371 -10.35 12.33 -19.27
N ARG A 372 -10.49 12.73 -20.54
CA ARG A 372 -10.74 11.80 -21.64
C ARG A 372 -9.58 10.83 -21.85
N LYS A 373 -8.32 11.32 -21.85
CA LYS A 373 -7.13 10.45 -21.97
C LYS A 373 -7.06 9.43 -20.84
N TYR A 374 -7.26 9.85 -19.59
CA TYR A 374 -7.27 8.92 -18.46
C TYR A 374 -8.40 7.90 -18.54
N GLN A 375 -9.55 8.28 -19.08
CA GLN A 375 -10.66 7.36 -19.27
C GLN A 375 -10.38 6.33 -20.38
N GLU A 376 -9.77 6.74 -21.50
CA GLU A 376 -9.32 5.83 -22.56
C GLU A 376 -8.23 4.87 -22.06
N GLU A 377 -7.29 5.34 -21.23
CA GLU A 377 -6.28 4.49 -20.59
C GLU A 377 -6.91 3.50 -19.62
N PHE A 378 -7.88 3.93 -18.81
CA PHE A 378 -8.60 3.05 -17.90
C PHE A 378 -9.35 1.94 -18.64
N GLU A 379 -10.07 2.28 -19.72
CA GLU A 379 -10.77 1.29 -20.55
C GLU A 379 -9.81 0.32 -21.25
N LEU A 380 -8.61 0.77 -21.61
CA LEU A 380 -7.57 -0.10 -22.17
C LEU A 380 -7.04 -1.09 -21.12
N VAL A 381 -6.77 -0.61 -19.91
CA VAL A 381 -6.32 -1.44 -18.78
C VAL A 381 -7.42 -2.45 -18.41
N GLU A 382 -8.68 -2.03 -18.35
CA GLU A 382 -9.81 -2.91 -18.05
C GLU A 382 -9.95 -4.02 -19.11
N ARG A 383 -9.83 -3.68 -20.40
CA ARG A 383 -9.84 -4.66 -21.49
C ARG A 383 -8.68 -5.66 -21.39
N LYS A 384 -7.47 -5.18 -21.06
CA LYS A 384 -6.31 -6.06 -20.84
C LYS A 384 -6.52 -6.99 -19.65
N ALA A 385 -7.05 -6.47 -18.54
CA ALA A 385 -7.34 -7.27 -17.35
C ALA A 385 -8.39 -8.35 -17.65
N LYS A 386 -9.46 -8.02 -18.39
CA LYS A 386 -10.46 -9.00 -18.85
C LYS A 386 -9.83 -10.07 -19.73
N SER A 387 -9.04 -9.69 -20.74
CA SER A 387 -8.35 -10.65 -21.63
C SER A 387 -7.41 -11.58 -20.87
N ILE A 388 -6.65 -11.08 -19.88
CA ILE A 388 -5.80 -11.91 -19.03
C ILE A 388 -6.65 -12.87 -18.18
N GLY A 389 -7.80 -12.41 -17.70
CA GLY A 389 -8.76 -13.24 -16.97
C GLY A 389 -9.30 -14.39 -17.83
N ASP A 390 -9.74 -14.09 -19.05
CA ASP A 390 -10.25 -15.08 -20.00
C ASP A 390 -9.16 -16.09 -20.39
N ASP A 391 -7.93 -15.62 -20.69
CA ASP A 391 -6.79 -16.50 -20.99
C ASP A 391 -6.46 -17.45 -19.82
N LEU A 392 -6.60 -16.98 -18.57
CA LEU A 392 -6.37 -17.81 -17.38
C LEU A 392 -7.47 -18.86 -17.23
N ILE A 393 -8.73 -18.50 -17.48
CA ILE A 393 -9.86 -19.42 -17.46
C ILE A 393 -9.67 -20.50 -18.51
N ASP A 394 -9.31 -20.13 -19.75
CA ASP A 394 -9.09 -21.08 -20.83
C ASP A 394 -7.93 -22.04 -20.53
N ARG A 395 -6.82 -21.54 -19.97
CA ARG A 395 -5.71 -22.41 -19.51
C ARG A 395 -6.15 -23.36 -18.40
N LYS A 396 -6.95 -22.88 -17.44
CA LYS A 396 -7.43 -23.73 -16.34
C LYS A 396 -8.42 -24.77 -16.81
N ASN A 397 -9.29 -24.43 -17.76
CA ASN A 397 -10.20 -25.40 -18.38
C ASN A 397 -9.44 -26.46 -19.18
N ALA A 398 -8.38 -26.08 -19.91
CA ALA A 398 -7.50 -27.03 -20.59
C ALA A 398 -6.79 -27.96 -19.59
N GLU A 399 -6.24 -27.41 -18.49
CA GLU A 399 -5.61 -28.19 -17.42
C GLU A 399 -6.58 -29.17 -16.76
N ILE A 400 -7.83 -28.75 -16.48
CA ILE A 400 -8.89 -29.61 -15.97
C ILE A 400 -9.18 -30.74 -16.97
N SER A 401 -9.34 -30.42 -18.26
CA SER A 401 -9.60 -31.43 -19.29
C SER A 401 -8.46 -32.46 -19.39
N ASP A 402 -7.20 -32.03 -19.26
CA ASP A 402 -6.04 -32.94 -19.28
C ASP A 402 -6.02 -33.85 -18.03
N ILE A 403 -6.35 -33.30 -16.86
CA ILE A 403 -6.46 -34.07 -15.60
C ILE A 403 -7.60 -35.09 -15.69
N GLU A 404 -8.77 -34.68 -16.17
CA GLU A 404 -9.93 -35.55 -16.37
C GLU A 404 -9.60 -36.70 -17.32
N LYS A 405 -8.94 -36.40 -18.44
CA LYS A 405 -8.48 -37.42 -19.38
C LYS A 405 -7.51 -38.40 -18.71
N LYS A 406 -6.52 -37.90 -17.97
CA LYS A 406 -5.55 -38.74 -17.26
C LYS A 406 -6.20 -39.62 -16.18
N LEU A 407 -7.19 -39.11 -15.47
CA LEU A 407 -7.95 -39.88 -14.47
C LEU A 407 -8.82 -40.96 -15.13
N ASN A 408 -9.45 -40.66 -16.26
CA ASN A 408 -10.19 -41.66 -17.03
C ASN A 408 -9.27 -42.76 -17.57
N ASP A 409 -8.13 -42.41 -18.15
CA ASP A 409 -7.14 -43.39 -18.62
C ASP A 409 -6.66 -44.30 -17.45
N GLN A 410 -6.49 -43.74 -16.24
CA GLN A 410 -6.15 -44.53 -15.05
C GLN A 410 -7.29 -45.42 -14.57
N LEU A 411 -8.54 -44.95 -14.64
CA LEU A 411 -9.74 -45.73 -14.32
C LEU A 411 -9.86 -46.94 -15.26
N ASP A 412 -9.68 -46.71 -16.56
CA ASP A 412 -9.71 -47.77 -17.57
C ASP A 412 -8.60 -48.81 -17.32
N GLU A 413 -7.38 -48.38 -16.97
CA GLU A 413 -6.28 -49.30 -16.64
C GLU A 413 -6.58 -50.15 -15.39
N VAL A 414 -7.16 -49.54 -14.35
CA VAL A 414 -7.55 -50.24 -13.11
C VAL A 414 -8.70 -51.20 -13.38
N GLU A 415 -9.69 -50.80 -14.17
CA GLU A 415 -10.82 -51.64 -14.54
C GLU A 415 -10.35 -52.84 -15.38
N GLU A 416 -9.44 -52.63 -16.34
CA GLU A 416 -8.87 -53.71 -17.15
C GLU A 416 -8.06 -54.70 -16.28
N LYS A 417 -7.24 -54.20 -15.33
CA LYS A 417 -6.53 -55.05 -14.35
C LYS A 417 -7.51 -55.88 -13.52
N ARG A 418 -8.56 -55.25 -12.99
CA ARG A 418 -9.58 -55.92 -12.19
C ARG A 418 -10.33 -56.99 -12.98
N ILE A 419 -10.64 -56.73 -14.26
CA ILE A 419 -11.26 -57.72 -15.15
C ILE A 419 -10.32 -58.91 -15.36
N LYS A 420 -9.03 -58.69 -15.62
CA LYS A 420 -8.05 -59.77 -15.78
C LYS A 420 -7.90 -60.62 -14.51
N GLU A 421 -7.72 -59.99 -13.37
CA GLU A 421 -7.64 -60.67 -12.06
C GLU A 421 -8.89 -61.51 -11.79
N ASN A 422 -10.08 -60.96 -12.08
CA ASN A 422 -11.34 -61.66 -11.86
C ASN A 422 -11.50 -62.84 -12.83
N GLN A 423 -11.05 -62.70 -14.09
CA GLN A 423 -11.03 -63.82 -15.04
C GLN A 423 -10.07 -64.95 -14.59
N GLU A 424 -8.92 -64.61 -14.03
CA GLU A 424 -7.98 -65.60 -13.47
C GLU A 424 -8.54 -66.27 -12.21
N ALA A 425 -9.20 -65.52 -11.32
CA ALA A 425 -9.88 -66.05 -10.16
C ALA A 425 -10.99 -67.05 -10.56
N ILE A 426 -11.82 -66.70 -11.55
CA ILE A 426 -12.86 -67.59 -12.09
C ILE A 426 -12.25 -68.88 -12.68
N LYS A 427 -11.16 -68.78 -13.45
CA LYS A 427 -10.46 -69.96 -13.98
C LYS A 427 -9.98 -70.87 -12.85
N THR A 428 -9.36 -70.28 -11.82
CA THR A 428 -8.86 -71.00 -10.65
C THR A 428 -9.98 -71.69 -9.89
N GLN A 429 -11.09 -70.98 -9.67
CA GLN A 429 -12.28 -71.52 -9.00
C GLN A 429 -12.89 -72.68 -9.79
N LYS A 430 -12.94 -72.59 -11.13
CA LYS A 430 -13.41 -73.68 -11.99
C LYS A 430 -12.53 -74.94 -11.85
N ILE A 431 -11.21 -74.78 -11.88
CA ILE A 431 -10.27 -75.90 -11.68
C ILE A 431 -10.46 -76.56 -10.30
N LEU A 432 -10.64 -75.75 -9.25
CA LEU A 432 -10.91 -76.26 -7.89
C LEU A 432 -12.23 -77.01 -7.83
N ASN A 433 -13.29 -76.49 -8.46
CA ASN A 433 -14.59 -77.13 -8.47
C ASN A 433 -14.57 -78.47 -9.21
N ASP A 434 -13.88 -78.54 -10.34
CA ASP A 434 -13.68 -79.79 -11.09
C ASP A 434 -12.91 -80.84 -10.26
N LYS A 435 -11.89 -80.43 -9.50
CA LYS A 435 -11.17 -81.32 -8.56
C LYS A 435 -12.08 -81.82 -7.45
N LEU A 436 -12.91 -80.94 -6.88
CA LEU A 436 -13.82 -81.27 -5.79
C LEU A 436 -14.89 -82.25 -6.25
N GLN A 437 -15.40 -82.09 -7.49
CA GLN A 437 -16.33 -83.03 -8.10
C GLN A 437 -15.71 -84.42 -8.33
N LYS A 438 -14.44 -84.49 -8.76
CA LYS A 438 -13.70 -85.75 -8.88
C LYS A 438 -13.55 -86.45 -7.52
N LEU A 439 -13.07 -85.74 -6.51
CA LEU A 439 -12.92 -86.29 -5.15
C LEU A 439 -14.26 -86.78 -4.57
N LYS A 440 -15.34 -86.05 -4.83
CA LYS A 440 -16.69 -86.49 -4.43
C LYS A 440 -17.07 -87.81 -5.10
N SER A 441 -16.83 -87.96 -6.40
CA SER A 441 -17.12 -89.21 -7.12
C SER A 441 -16.25 -90.39 -6.65
N GLU A 442 -14.99 -90.14 -6.30
CA GLU A 442 -14.09 -91.15 -5.73
C GLU A 442 -14.58 -91.61 -4.34
N ASN A 443 -15.01 -90.66 -3.50
CA ASN A 443 -15.55 -90.96 -2.17
C ASN A 443 -16.88 -91.74 -2.23
N ASP A 444 -17.78 -91.37 -3.14
CA ASP A 444 -19.04 -92.08 -3.36
C ASP A 444 -18.81 -93.52 -3.84
N ASN A 445 -17.75 -93.77 -4.62
CA ASN A 445 -17.34 -95.12 -5.02
C ASN A 445 -16.75 -95.92 -3.86
N PHE A 446 -15.95 -95.28 -3.00
CA PHE A 446 -15.37 -95.93 -1.82
C PHE A 446 -16.46 -96.35 -0.82
N SER A 447 -17.43 -95.48 -0.57
CA SER A 447 -18.56 -95.76 0.33
C SER A 447 -19.41 -96.95 -0.15
N LYS A 448 -19.65 -97.07 -1.45
CA LYS A 448 -20.38 -98.22 -2.04
C LYS A 448 -19.64 -99.55 -1.86
N LYS A 449 -18.30 -99.54 -1.97
CA LYS A 449 -17.47 -100.73 -1.80
C LYS A 449 -17.46 -101.23 -0.35
N VAL A 450 -17.34 -100.31 0.61
CA VAL A 450 -17.43 -100.65 2.04
C VAL A 450 -18.81 -101.26 2.39
N HIS A 451 -19.88 -100.82 1.74
CA HIS A 451 -21.23 -101.35 1.95
C HIS A 451 -21.49 -102.74 1.31
N SER A 452 -20.73 -103.15 0.29
CA SER A 452 -20.81 -104.53 -0.22
C SER A 452 -20.06 -105.48 0.69
N ASP A 453 -18.85 -105.09 1.11
CA ASP A 453 -17.96 -105.95 1.88
C ASP A 453 -18.55 -106.25 3.28
N SER A 454 -19.27 -105.32 3.88
CA SER A 454 -19.95 -105.56 5.17
C SER A 454 -21.08 -106.60 5.07
N LYS A 455 -21.82 -106.64 3.95
CA LYS A 455 -22.93 -107.59 3.76
C LYS A 455 -22.46 -109.02 3.55
N GLU A 456 -21.30 -109.20 2.90
CA GLU A 456 -20.70 -110.51 2.67
C GLU A 456 -20.19 -111.13 3.98
N ILE A 457 -19.56 -110.31 4.85
CA ILE A 457 -19.09 -110.74 6.17
C ILE A 457 -20.29 -111.11 7.08
N ASP A 458 -21.35 -110.30 7.08
CA ASP A 458 -22.57 -110.59 7.84
C ASP A 458 -23.25 -111.90 7.38
N LEU A 459 -23.29 -112.16 6.07
CA LEU A 459 -23.85 -113.41 5.54
C LEU A 459 -23.03 -114.63 5.97
N TYR A 460 -21.69 -114.53 5.92
CA TYR A 460 -20.80 -115.61 6.36
C TYR A 460 -20.99 -115.94 7.84
N ARG A 461 -21.13 -114.91 8.69
CA ARG A 461 -21.44 -115.05 10.11
C ARG A 461 -22.74 -115.80 10.35
N VAL A 462 -23.82 -115.44 9.64
CA VAL A 462 -25.12 -116.10 9.79
C VAL A 462 -25.05 -117.59 9.40
N LEU A 463 -24.29 -117.92 8.35
CA LEU A 463 -24.21 -119.30 7.85
C LEU A 463 -23.32 -120.21 8.70
N THR A 464 -22.21 -119.69 9.23
CA THR A 464 -21.18 -120.51 9.89
C THR A 464 -21.16 -120.33 11.41
N CYS A 465 -21.86 -119.31 11.93
CA CYS A 465 -21.74 -118.82 13.30
C CYS A 465 -20.34 -118.30 13.66
N ILE A 466 -19.44 -118.16 12.67
CA ILE A 466 -18.08 -117.65 12.83
C ILE A 466 -18.07 -116.15 12.53
N GLU A 467 -17.65 -115.35 13.49
CA GLU A 467 -17.42 -113.92 13.35
C GLU A 467 -15.91 -113.65 13.43
N ALA A 468 -15.35 -113.11 12.36
CA ALA A 468 -13.93 -112.76 12.29
C ALA A 468 -13.77 -111.24 12.33
N SER A 469 -13.09 -110.73 13.34
CA SER A 469 -12.72 -109.32 13.43
C SER A 469 -11.23 -109.13 13.17
N HIS A 470 -10.89 -108.25 12.24
CA HIS A 470 -9.50 -107.87 11.97
C HIS A 470 -8.96 -107.09 13.17
N ILE A 471 -7.83 -107.56 13.74
CA ILE A 471 -7.16 -106.84 14.82
C ILE A 471 -6.07 -105.95 14.22
N LYS A 472 -5.10 -106.56 13.54
CA LYS A 472 -3.96 -105.87 12.92
C LYS A 472 -3.20 -106.82 11.98
N ASP A 473 -2.64 -106.29 10.90
CA ASP A 473 -1.77 -107.01 9.95
C ASP A 473 -2.38 -108.37 9.52
N SER A 474 -1.72 -109.47 9.85
CA SER A 474 -2.09 -110.87 9.54
C SER A 474 -2.80 -111.61 10.69
N LYS A 475 -3.33 -110.88 11.69
CA LYS A 475 -3.92 -111.43 12.91
C LYS A 475 -5.40 -111.08 13.01
N PHE A 476 -6.20 -112.11 13.24
CA PHE A 476 -7.66 -112.06 13.31
C PHE A 476 -8.13 -112.66 14.63
N GLU A 477 -9.15 -112.05 15.22
CA GLU A 477 -9.91 -112.68 16.31
C GLU A 477 -11.11 -113.39 15.69
N ILE A 478 -11.26 -114.66 16.04
CA ILE A 478 -12.36 -115.50 15.60
C ILE A 478 -13.23 -115.79 16.82
N SER A 479 -14.50 -115.43 16.73
CA SER A 479 -15.50 -115.72 17.75
C SER A 479 -16.64 -116.54 17.17
N LEU A 480 -17.04 -117.58 17.89
CA LEU A 480 -18.18 -118.43 17.56
C LEU A 480 -19.14 -118.39 18.73
N LYS A 481 -20.43 -118.22 18.45
CA LYS A 481 -21.50 -118.27 19.45
C LYS A 481 -22.61 -119.18 18.96
N HIS A 482 -23.16 -119.99 19.87
CA HIS A 482 -24.21 -120.91 19.49
C HIS A 482 -25.49 -120.14 19.09
N PRO A 483 -26.12 -120.43 17.94
CA PRO A 483 -27.24 -119.63 17.42
C PRO A 483 -28.55 -119.88 18.19
N ASN A 484 -28.71 -121.06 18.80
CA ASN A 484 -29.87 -121.36 19.64
C ASN A 484 -29.78 -120.63 20.99
N PRO A 485 -30.76 -119.77 21.37
CA PRO A 485 -30.76 -119.05 22.63
C PRO A 485 -30.68 -119.95 23.88
N LYS A 486 -31.11 -121.22 23.78
CA LYS A 486 -31.01 -122.19 24.88
C LYS A 486 -29.56 -122.52 25.29
N TYR A 487 -28.61 -122.31 24.40
CA TYR A 487 -27.18 -122.57 24.60
C TYR A 487 -26.35 -121.30 24.37
N SER A 488 -26.92 -120.11 24.64
CA SER A 488 -26.27 -118.82 24.38
C SER A 488 -24.98 -118.59 25.18
N ASP A 489 -24.78 -119.38 26.24
CA ASP A 489 -23.57 -119.43 27.04
C ASP A 489 -22.42 -120.18 26.36
N ARG A 490 -22.71 -120.94 25.29
CA ARG A 490 -21.71 -121.65 24.49
C ARG A 490 -21.02 -120.71 23.50
N SER A 491 -19.73 -120.51 23.69
CA SER A 491 -18.91 -119.72 22.77
C SER A 491 -17.46 -120.19 22.70
N ILE A 492 -16.85 -120.03 21.53
CA ILE A 492 -15.41 -120.22 21.30
C ILE A 492 -14.83 -118.87 20.89
N ILE A 493 -13.75 -118.45 21.51
CA ILE A 493 -12.97 -117.29 21.10
C ILE A 493 -11.54 -117.76 20.91
N GLY A 494 -10.95 -117.42 19.77
CA GLY A 494 -9.58 -117.75 19.46
C GLY A 494 -8.95 -116.73 18.53
N GLU A 495 -7.64 -116.77 18.48
CA GLU A 495 -6.84 -115.93 17.61
C GLU A 495 -6.32 -116.76 16.44
N LEU A 496 -6.48 -116.24 15.23
CA LEU A 496 -5.96 -116.84 14.02
C LEU A 496 -4.89 -115.92 13.41
N VAL A 497 -3.69 -116.46 13.25
CA VAL A 497 -2.53 -115.75 12.68
C VAL A 497 -2.11 -116.43 11.39
N LEU A 498 -2.11 -115.67 10.30
CA LEU A 498 -1.53 -116.10 9.03
C LEU A 498 -0.02 -115.86 9.11
N LYS A 499 0.76 -116.90 9.43
CA LYS A 499 2.22 -116.82 9.59
C LYS A 499 2.92 -116.73 8.22
N SER A 500 2.45 -117.48 7.23
CA SER A 500 2.94 -117.50 5.85
C SER A 500 1.83 -117.98 4.90
N GLU A 501 2.10 -118.06 3.59
CA GLU A 501 1.16 -118.63 2.61
C GLU A 501 0.92 -120.14 2.81
N GLU A 502 1.74 -120.83 3.62
CA GLU A 502 1.66 -122.28 3.84
C GLU A 502 1.28 -122.66 5.28
N GLU A 503 1.22 -121.72 6.21
CA GLU A 503 0.99 -121.99 7.64
C GLU A 503 0.04 -120.98 8.30
N VAL A 504 -1.03 -121.52 8.92
CA VAL A 504 -1.99 -120.80 9.75
C VAL A 504 -1.90 -121.33 11.17
N SER A 505 -1.85 -120.42 12.14
CA SER A 505 -1.85 -120.75 13.56
C SER A 505 -3.16 -120.34 14.20
N PHE A 506 -3.81 -121.26 14.92
CA PHE A 506 -4.93 -120.96 15.78
C PHE A 506 -4.52 -121.11 17.25
N THR A 507 -4.71 -120.04 18.02
CA THR A 507 -4.52 -120.03 19.46
C THR A 507 -5.86 -119.87 20.15
N PRO A 508 -6.37 -120.87 20.88
CA PRO A 508 -7.61 -120.71 21.63
C PRO A 508 -7.42 -119.67 22.74
N ILE A 509 -8.36 -118.73 22.85
CA ILE A 509 -8.40 -117.73 23.93
C ILE A 509 -9.35 -118.21 25.02
N GLN A 510 -10.56 -118.64 24.63
CA GLN A 510 -11.61 -118.96 25.58
C GLN A 510 -12.63 -119.98 25.01
N TYR A 511 -13.01 -120.95 25.84
CA TYR A 511 -14.11 -121.88 25.61
C TYR A 511 -15.13 -121.73 26.74
N ASN A 512 -16.36 -121.27 26.45
CA ASN A 512 -17.42 -121.08 27.44
C ASN A 512 -18.55 -122.07 27.21
N GLY A 513 -19.10 -122.67 28.27
CA GLY A 513 -20.32 -123.50 28.23
C GLY A 513 -20.21 -124.83 27.45
N ILE A 514 -19.03 -125.20 26.96
CA ILE A 514 -18.83 -126.41 26.14
C ILE A 514 -18.58 -127.62 27.06
N PRO A 515 -19.38 -128.70 26.96
CA PRO A 515 -19.31 -129.83 27.88
C PRO A 515 -18.05 -130.68 27.72
N LYS A 516 -17.47 -130.71 26.51
CA LYS A 516 -16.22 -131.41 26.21
C LYS A 516 -15.51 -130.70 25.07
N VAL A 517 -14.27 -130.27 25.31
CA VAL A 517 -13.39 -129.71 24.27
C VAL A 517 -12.39 -130.79 23.89
N ASP A 518 -12.17 -130.99 22.60
CA ASP A 518 -11.13 -131.91 22.09
C ASP A 518 -9.75 -131.43 22.57
N GLU A 519 -8.90 -132.35 23.04
CA GLU A 519 -7.58 -132.01 23.62
C GLU A 519 -6.73 -131.26 22.60
N ALA A 520 -6.85 -131.63 21.31
CA ALA A 520 -6.18 -130.95 20.21
C ALA A 520 -6.59 -129.48 20.07
N LEU A 521 -7.87 -129.13 20.30
CA LEU A 521 -8.39 -127.76 20.19
C LEU A 521 -8.07 -126.89 21.41
N SER A 522 -7.64 -127.49 22.52
CA SER A 522 -7.29 -126.77 23.75
C SER A 522 -5.87 -126.17 23.74
N THR A 523 -5.07 -126.49 22.72
CA THR A 523 -3.70 -126.01 22.53
C THR A 523 -3.57 -125.18 21.25
N ILE A 524 -2.39 -124.58 21.03
CA ILE A 524 -2.08 -123.89 19.77
C ILE A 524 -1.99 -124.93 18.66
N ILE A 525 -2.74 -124.72 17.58
CA ILE A 525 -2.74 -125.60 16.40
C ILE A 525 -2.17 -124.84 15.22
N ASP A 526 -1.10 -125.39 14.64
CA ASP A 526 -0.59 -124.95 13.35
C ASP A 526 -1.08 -125.90 12.25
N PHE A 527 -1.67 -125.35 11.20
CA PHE A 527 -2.23 -126.11 10.08
C PHE A 527 -2.03 -125.40 8.74
N HIS A 528 -1.99 -126.18 7.67
CA HIS A 528 -1.88 -125.65 6.31
C HIS A 528 -3.22 -124.97 5.89
N PRO A 529 -3.23 -123.82 5.19
CA PRO A 529 -4.47 -123.12 4.80
C PRO A 529 -5.52 -123.99 4.10
N TYR A 530 -5.13 -124.99 3.31
CA TYR A 530 -6.05 -125.97 2.70
C TYR A 530 -6.86 -126.79 3.71
N ALA A 531 -6.39 -126.93 4.95
CA ALA A 531 -7.11 -127.60 6.04
C ALA A 531 -8.06 -126.66 6.82
N SER A 532 -8.13 -125.36 6.47
CA SER A 532 -8.93 -124.37 7.20
C SER A 532 -10.43 -124.70 7.26
N SER A 533 -10.97 -125.30 6.19
CA SER A 533 -12.37 -125.73 6.17
C SER A 533 -12.64 -126.88 7.14
N ALA A 534 -11.77 -127.89 7.16
CA ALA A 534 -11.86 -129.00 8.11
C ALA A 534 -11.69 -128.51 9.55
N PHE A 535 -10.76 -127.58 9.78
CA PHE A 535 -10.58 -126.94 11.08
C PHE A 535 -11.82 -126.15 11.52
N SER A 536 -12.40 -125.34 10.63
CA SER A 536 -13.63 -124.57 10.90
C SER A 536 -14.82 -125.48 11.22
N ILE A 537 -14.98 -126.57 10.46
CA ILE A 537 -16.01 -127.58 10.74
C ILE A 537 -15.79 -128.18 12.13
N LYS A 538 -14.54 -128.50 12.49
CA LYS A 538 -14.23 -129.07 13.80
C LYS A 538 -14.54 -128.10 14.96
N LEU A 539 -14.27 -126.80 14.78
CA LEU A 539 -14.65 -125.77 15.73
C LEU A 539 -16.18 -125.67 15.88
N ILE A 540 -16.91 -125.72 14.77
CA ILE A 540 -18.38 -125.71 14.78
C ILE A 540 -18.91 -126.98 15.48
N GLU A 541 -18.45 -128.17 15.12
CA GLU A 541 -18.83 -129.42 15.78
C GLU A 541 -18.62 -129.35 17.30
N THR A 542 -17.52 -128.76 17.74
CA THR A 542 -17.20 -128.59 19.17
C THR A 542 -18.20 -127.66 19.87
N LEU A 543 -18.66 -126.60 19.19
CA LEU A 543 -19.70 -125.71 19.70
C LEU A 543 -21.06 -126.41 19.84
N PHE A 544 -21.39 -127.30 18.90
CA PHE A 544 -22.66 -128.04 18.84
C PHE A 544 -22.60 -129.41 19.56
N GLN A 545 -21.48 -129.78 20.18
CA GLN A 545 -21.36 -131.08 20.80
C GLN A 545 -22.33 -131.25 21.99
N GLY A 546 -23.07 -132.36 22.03
CA GLY A 546 -24.03 -132.65 23.10
C GLY A 546 -25.34 -131.85 23.00
N THR A 547 -25.81 -131.55 21.79
CA THR A 547 -27.14 -130.95 21.54
C THR A 547 -28.22 -131.96 21.07
N ASP A 548 -27.89 -133.26 21.04
CA ASP A 548 -28.81 -134.35 20.63
C ASP A 548 -29.49 -135.07 21.82
N GLU A 549 -29.90 -134.31 22.84
CA GLU A 549 -30.86 -134.77 23.88
C GLU A 549 -32.10 -133.87 23.94
#